data_AF-A0A6H9XVF3-F1
#
_entry.id   AF-A0A6H9XVF3-F1
#
_cell.length_a   1.000
_cell.length_b   1.000
_cell.length_c   1.000
_cell.angle_alpha   90.00
_cell.angle_beta   90.00
_cell.angle_gamma   90.00
#
_symmetry.space_group_name_H-M   'P 1'
#
loop_
_entity.id
_entity.type
_entity.pdbx_description
1 polymer ?
#
loop_
_entity_poly.entity_id
_entity_poly.type
_entity_poly.pdbx_seq_one_letter_code
_entity_poly.pdbx_strand_id
1 'polypeptide(L)'
;MMKTGINLNDDPNFAEASALLEKLKAELKEVENLIDENLTSLSAVQAARRNRIEEQAHAMLAGQSSAALDASAEAAHIRADIEAAQLKRPALRRAIEIQRQSVENLRGELHAKICRELAPKHAELVREIVKRLIDLDVALTAEADLRDAVYHGTGLNWQRPMGIPSLGLLRDKYSLTSVYLVECAKTGYLKKSELPAHLHDLVPIPQPAKTSPKPRADADGWLHATA
;
A
#
# COMPACT_ATOMS: atom_id res chain seq x y z
N MET A 1 -5.39 -8.27 27.28
CA MET A 1 -4.80 -8.14 25.93
C MET A 1 -5.80 -8.66 24.91
N MET A 2 -6.53 -7.77 24.22
CA MET A 2 -7.39 -8.19 23.11
C MET A 2 -6.52 -8.42 21.88
N LYS A 3 -6.51 -9.65 21.35
CA LYS A 3 -5.97 -9.94 20.02
C LYS A 3 -6.79 -9.14 19.01
N THR A 4 -6.23 -8.03 18.51
CA THR A 4 -6.70 -7.41 17.26
C THR A 4 -6.21 -8.28 16.11
N GLY A 5 -6.71 -9.51 16.04
CA GLY A 5 -6.47 -10.41 14.92
C GLY A 5 -7.39 -10.01 13.78
N ILE A 6 -7.13 -8.85 13.19
CA ILE A 6 -7.77 -8.46 11.94
C ILE A 6 -6.73 -8.76 10.86
N ASN A 7 -6.83 -9.95 10.28
CA ASN A 7 -5.98 -10.32 9.16
C ASN A 7 -6.76 -10.04 7.88
N LEU A 8 -6.14 -9.33 6.93
CA LEU A 8 -6.73 -9.08 5.61
C LEU A 8 -7.04 -10.40 4.88
N ASN A 9 -6.29 -11.46 5.19
CA ASN A 9 -6.49 -12.79 4.64
C ASN A 9 -7.70 -13.55 5.23
N ASP A 10 -8.38 -12.99 6.25
CA ASP A 10 -9.61 -13.59 6.78
C ASP A 10 -10.81 -13.34 5.83
N ASP A 11 -10.71 -12.37 4.90
CA ASP A 11 -11.71 -12.18 3.86
C ASP A 11 -11.48 -13.17 2.69
N PRO A 12 -12.46 -14.03 2.38
CA PRO A 12 -12.30 -15.06 1.36
C PRO A 12 -12.07 -14.47 -0.03
N ASN A 13 -12.68 -13.32 -0.35
CA ASN A 13 -12.54 -12.70 -1.67
C ASN A 13 -11.13 -12.12 -1.86
N PHE A 14 -10.55 -11.53 -0.81
CA PHE A 14 -9.18 -11.03 -0.85
C PHE A 14 -8.15 -12.16 -0.92
N ALA A 15 -8.38 -13.25 -0.16
CA ALA A 15 -7.53 -14.43 -0.21
C ALA A 15 -7.56 -15.11 -1.59
N GLU A 16 -8.74 -15.28 -2.19
CA GLU A 16 -8.91 -15.82 -3.54
C GLU A 16 -8.26 -14.94 -4.60
N ALA A 17 -8.48 -13.61 -4.54
CA ALA A 17 -7.89 -12.68 -5.50
C ALA A 17 -6.35 -12.65 -5.41
N SER A 18 -5.80 -12.76 -4.19
CA SER A 18 -4.35 -12.84 -3.96
C SER A 18 -3.77 -14.18 -4.43
N ALA A 19 -4.47 -15.29 -4.19
CA ALA A 19 -4.06 -16.61 -4.68
C ALA A 19 -4.06 -16.67 -6.21
N LEU A 20 -5.06 -16.07 -6.86
CA LEU A 20 -5.12 -15.96 -8.33
C LEU A 20 -3.95 -15.14 -8.88
N LEU A 21 -3.59 -14.04 -8.20
CA LEU A 21 -2.44 -13.21 -8.58
C LEU A 21 -1.13 -14.00 -8.51
N GLU A 22 -0.91 -14.77 -7.44
CA GLU A 22 0.27 -15.63 -7.31
C GLU A 22 0.28 -16.75 -8.36
N LYS A 23 -0.88 -17.32 -8.70
CA LYS A 23 -1.01 -18.29 -9.78
C LYS A 23 -0.60 -17.69 -11.14
N LEU A 24 -1.10 -16.49 -11.48
CA LEU A 24 -0.74 -15.82 -12.73
C LEU A 24 0.75 -15.46 -12.81
N LYS A 25 1.37 -15.09 -11.69
CA LYS A 25 2.83 -14.87 -11.62
C LYS A 25 3.61 -16.17 -11.85
N ALA A 26 3.16 -17.27 -11.26
CA ALA A 26 3.76 -18.59 -11.47
C ALA A 26 3.66 -19.00 -12.94
N GLU A 27 2.49 -18.87 -13.55
CA GLU A 27 2.27 -19.16 -14.98
C GLU A 27 3.14 -18.28 -15.89
N LEU A 28 3.34 -17.00 -15.56
CA LEU A 28 4.23 -16.12 -16.31
C LEU A 28 5.69 -16.60 -16.22
N LYS A 29 6.14 -16.98 -15.01
CA LYS A 29 7.49 -17.50 -14.80
C LYS A 29 7.73 -18.81 -15.56
N GLU A 30 6.75 -19.71 -15.57
CA GLU A 30 6.81 -20.94 -16.36
C GLU A 30 6.94 -20.65 -17.86
N VAL A 31 6.17 -19.68 -18.38
CA VAL A 31 6.25 -19.27 -19.79
C VAL A 31 7.60 -18.63 -20.11
N GLU A 32 8.16 -17.81 -19.21
CA GLU A 32 9.49 -17.22 -19.39
C GLU A 32 10.59 -18.30 -19.37
N ASN A 33 10.52 -19.27 -18.46
CA ASN A 33 11.43 -20.42 -18.44
C ASN A 33 11.35 -21.25 -19.73
N LEU A 34 10.14 -21.53 -20.22
CA LEU A 34 9.94 -22.27 -21.48
C LEU A 34 10.56 -21.54 -22.68
N ILE A 35 10.46 -20.21 -22.73
CA ILE A 35 11.10 -19.41 -23.78
C ILE A 35 12.61 -19.54 -23.70
N ASP A 36 13.19 -19.41 -22.51
CA ASP A 36 14.64 -19.50 -22.31
C ASP A 36 15.16 -20.91 -22.65
N GLU A 37 14.47 -21.96 -22.19
CA GLU A 37 14.80 -23.36 -22.52
C GLU A 37 14.72 -23.60 -24.03
N ASN A 38 13.65 -23.18 -24.69
CA ASN A 38 13.50 -23.35 -26.13
C ASN A 38 14.52 -22.55 -26.95
N LEU A 39 14.92 -21.36 -26.50
CA LEU A 39 16.00 -20.59 -27.13
C LEU A 39 17.35 -21.31 -27.00
N THR A 40 17.65 -21.89 -25.83
CA THR A 40 18.89 -22.67 -25.65
C THR A 40 18.89 -23.92 -26.54
N SER A 41 17.77 -24.66 -26.59
CA SER A 41 17.58 -25.81 -27.47
C SER A 41 17.72 -25.45 -28.96
N LEU A 42 17.14 -24.33 -29.40
CA LEU A 42 17.25 -23.86 -30.78
C LEU A 42 18.70 -23.50 -31.15
N SER A 43 19.46 -22.92 -30.21
CA SER A 43 20.88 -22.63 -30.39
C SER A 43 21.71 -23.92 -30.53
N ALA A 44 21.40 -24.95 -29.73
CA ALA A 44 22.05 -26.25 -29.79
C ALA A 44 21.75 -26.99 -31.11
N VAL A 45 20.48 -26.98 -31.55
CA VAL A 45 20.07 -27.56 -32.85
C VAL A 45 20.77 -26.84 -34.01
N GLN A 46 20.92 -25.52 -33.95
CA GLN A 46 21.67 -24.77 -34.95
C GLN A 46 23.17 -25.09 -34.97
N ALA A 47 23.79 -25.24 -33.80
CA ALA A 47 25.20 -25.64 -33.68
C ALA A 47 25.41 -27.06 -34.24
N ALA A 48 24.54 -28.01 -33.87
CA ALA A 48 24.56 -29.38 -34.42
C ALA A 48 24.36 -29.40 -35.93
N ARG A 49 23.51 -28.52 -36.48
CA ARG A 49 23.32 -28.38 -37.93
C ARG A 49 24.58 -27.87 -38.63
N ARG A 50 25.30 -26.89 -38.06
CA ARG A 50 26.57 -26.40 -38.64
C ARG A 50 27.61 -27.51 -38.69
N ASN A 51 27.79 -28.24 -37.60
CA ASN A 51 28.72 -29.37 -37.54
C ASN A 51 28.35 -30.47 -38.55
N ARG A 52 27.06 -30.80 -38.70
CA ARG A 52 26.59 -31.76 -39.72
C ARG A 52 26.81 -31.28 -41.14
N ILE A 53 26.65 -29.99 -41.42
CA ILE A 53 26.94 -29.41 -42.75
C ILE A 53 28.43 -29.52 -43.06
N GLU A 54 29.30 -29.24 -42.08
CA GLU A 54 30.76 -29.42 -42.21
C GLU A 54 31.12 -30.89 -42.43
N GLU A 55 30.57 -31.81 -41.64
CA GLU A 55 30.74 -33.27 -41.81
C GLU A 55 30.23 -33.74 -43.18
N GLN A 56 29.09 -33.23 -43.63
CA GLN A 56 28.53 -33.57 -44.95
C GLN A 56 29.38 -32.97 -46.08
N ALA A 57 29.93 -31.77 -45.92
CA ALA A 57 30.87 -31.18 -46.88
C ALA A 57 32.17 -32.03 -46.97
N HIS A 58 32.69 -32.49 -45.84
CA HIS A 58 33.81 -33.43 -45.80
C HIS A 58 33.48 -34.79 -46.43
N ALA A 59 32.29 -35.33 -46.19
CA ALA A 59 31.83 -36.59 -46.78
C ALA A 59 31.59 -36.47 -48.30
N MET A 60 31.06 -35.35 -48.78
CA MET A 60 30.88 -35.07 -50.22
C MET A 60 32.23 -34.92 -50.94
N LEU A 61 33.22 -34.27 -50.31
CA LEU A 61 34.60 -34.23 -50.81
C LEU A 61 35.24 -35.63 -50.84
N ALA A 62 34.85 -36.52 -49.93
CA ALA A 62 35.28 -37.92 -49.88
C ALA A 62 34.45 -38.86 -50.79
N GLY A 63 33.49 -38.34 -51.57
CA GLY A 63 32.70 -39.12 -52.53
C GLY A 63 31.58 -39.97 -51.92
N GLN A 64 31.19 -39.73 -50.67
CA GLN A 64 30.10 -40.45 -50.00
C GLN A 64 28.81 -39.61 -49.99
N SER A 65 27.69 -40.23 -50.36
CA SER A 65 26.35 -39.60 -50.31
C SER A 65 25.62 -40.03 -49.05
N SER A 66 25.13 -39.07 -48.25
CA SER A 66 24.13 -39.39 -47.22
C SER A 66 23.11 -38.28 -46.96
N ALA A 67 21.97 -38.73 -46.44
CA ALA A 67 20.68 -38.08 -46.26
C ALA A 67 20.65 -37.09 -45.09
N ALA A 68 20.00 -35.94 -45.29
CA ALA A 68 19.76 -34.95 -44.24
C ALA A 68 18.40 -34.26 -44.44
N LEU A 69 17.34 -34.74 -43.77
CA LEU A 69 16.03 -34.09 -43.78
C LEU A 69 15.38 -33.89 -42.39
N ASP A 70 15.78 -34.64 -41.36
CA ASP A 70 15.02 -34.63 -40.08
C ASP A 70 15.26 -33.41 -39.18
N ALA A 71 16.44 -32.78 -39.23
CA ALA A 71 16.78 -31.65 -38.35
C ALA A 71 15.97 -30.36 -38.64
N SER A 72 15.27 -30.28 -39.77
CA SER A 72 14.46 -29.12 -40.13
C SER A 72 13.09 -29.11 -39.44
N ALA A 73 12.54 -30.27 -39.09
CA ALA A 73 11.22 -30.40 -38.46
C ALA A 73 11.29 -30.03 -36.96
N GLU A 74 12.28 -30.51 -36.23
CA GLU A 74 12.49 -30.19 -34.81
C GLU A 74 12.70 -28.69 -34.59
N ALA A 75 13.52 -28.04 -35.42
CA ALA A 75 13.73 -26.60 -35.33
C ALA A 75 12.47 -25.77 -35.64
N ALA A 76 11.57 -26.29 -36.48
CA ALA A 76 10.30 -25.63 -36.78
C ALA A 76 9.31 -25.75 -35.60
N HIS A 77 9.26 -26.92 -34.94
CA HIS A 77 8.45 -27.11 -33.74
C HIS A 77 8.89 -26.18 -32.59
N ILE A 78 10.20 -26.10 -32.31
CA ILE A 78 10.72 -25.22 -31.25
C ILE A 78 10.38 -23.73 -31.53
N ARG A 79 10.41 -23.31 -32.80
CA ARG A 79 9.99 -21.94 -33.17
C ARG A 79 8.52 -21.68 -32.94
N ALA A 80 7.66 -22.63 -33.30
CA ALA A 80 6.22 -22.52 -33.08
C ALA A 80 5.89 -22.41 -31.58
N ASP A 81 6.59 -23.17 -30.73
CA ASP A 81 6.43 -23.12 -29.27
C ASP A 81 6.89 -21.76 -28.70
N ILE A 82 8.00 -21.21 -29.20
CA ILE A 82 8.47 -19.86 -28.84
C ILE A 82 7.44 -18.80 -29.26
N GLU A 83 6.91 -18.86 -30.48
CA GLU A 83 5.92 -17.90 -30.97
C GLU A 83 4.62 -17.96 -30.14
N ALA A 84 4.13 -19.15 -29.82
CA ALA A 84 2.97 -19.34 -28.95
C ALA A 84 3.22 -18.78 -27.54
N ALA A 85 4.40 -19.02 -26.96
CA ALA A 85 4.79 -18.49 -25.66
C ALA A 85 4.94 -16.94 -25.67
N GLN A 86 5.51 -16.39 -26.75
CA GLN A 86 5.65 -14.95 -26.95
C GLN A 86 4.31 -14.23 -27.09
N LEU A 87 3.30 -14.87 -27.67
CA LEU A 87 1.93 -14.34 -27.72
C LEU A 87 1.22 -14.43 -26.36
N LYS A 88 1.49 -15.48 -25.58
CA LYS A 88 0.89 -15.68 -24.25
C LYS A 88 1.46 -14.71 -23.19
N ARG A 89 2.75 -14.35 -23.29
CA ARG A 89 3.45 -13.47 -22.33
C ARG A 89 2.79 -12.08 -22.14
N PRO A 90 2.47 -11.29 -23.18
CA PRO A 90 1.82 -9.99 -23.00
C PRO A 90 0.40 -10.12 -22.42
N ALA A 91 -0.35 -11.15 -22.81
CA ALA A 91 -1.67 -11.42 -22.25
C ALA A 91 -1.60 -11.70 -20.73
N LEU A 92 -0.64 -12.52 -20.29
CA LEU A 92 -0.39 -12.79 -18.86
C LEU A 92 0.05 -11.54 -18.10
N ARG A 93 0.94 -10.72 -18.67
CA ARG A 93 1.35 -9.45 -18.05
C ARG A 93 0.17 -8.51 -17.86
N ARG A 94 -0.70 -8.41 -18.87
CA ARG A 94 -1.91 -7.60 -18.76
C ARG A 94 -2.91 -8.15 -17.75
N ALA A 95 -3.09 -9.47 -17.71
CA ALA A 95 -3.94 -10.13 -16.71
C ALA A 95 -3.44 -9.87 -15.27
N ILE A 96 -2.13 -9.94 -15.04
CA ILE A 96 -1.52 -9.63 -13.74
C ILE A 96 -1.77 -8.17 -13.34
N GLU A 97 -1.66 -7.24 -14.28
CA GLU A 97 -1.90 -5.82 -14.01
C GLU A 97 -3.37 -5.56 -13.59
N ILE A 98 -4.32 -6.13 -14.33
CA ILE A 98 -5.75 -6.04 -14.00
C ILE A 98 -6.01 -6.68 -12.62
N GLN A 99 -5.43 -7.85 -12.36
CA GLN A 99 -5.62 -8.54 -11.08
C GLN A 99 -5.01 -7.77 -9.91
N ARG A 100 -3.85 -7.12 -10.09
CA ARG A 100 -3.25 -6.23 -9.09
C ARG A 100 -4.18 -5.09 -8.72
N GLN A 101 -4.79 -4.45 -9.72
CA GLN A 101 -5.75 -3.38 -9.47
C GLN A 101 -6.96 -3.87 -8.67
N SER A 102 -7.46 -5.08 -8.99
CA SER A 102 -8.56 -5.70 -8.24
C SER A 102 -8.19 -5.95 -6.77
N VAL A 103 -7.00 -6.51 -6.51
CA VAL A 103 -6.50 -6.76 -5.15
C VAL A 103 -6.35 -5.45 -4.37
N GLU A 104 -5.81 -4.39 -4.97
CA GLU A 104 -5.69 -3.08 -4.31
C GLU A 104 -7.05 -2.44 -4.02
N ASN A 105 -8.03 -2.58 -4.92
CA ASN A 105 -9.39 -2.11 -4.67
C ASN A 105 -10.01 -2.84 -3.47
N LEU A 106 -9.94 -4.18 -3.44
CA LEU A 106 -10.44 -4.99 -2.33
C LEU A 106 -9.73 -4.65 -1.01
N ARG A 107 -8.41 -4.43 -1.07
CA ARG A 107 -7.63 -3.98 0.10
C ARG A 107 -8.11 -2.64 0.62
N GLY A 108 -8.39 -1.69 -0.26
CA GLY A 108 -8.94 -0.38 0.08
C GLY A 108 -10.32 -0.48 0.75
N GLU A 109 -11.21 -1.31 0.21
CA GLU A 109 -12.55 -1.57 0.76
C GLU A 109 -12.48 -2.21 2.15
N LEU A 110 -11.63 -3.23 2.32
CA LEU A 110 -11.41 -3.89 3.60
C LEU A 110 -10.80 -2.94 4.62
N HIS A 111 -9.80 -2.15 4.22
CA HIS A 111 -9.22 -1.13 5.08
C HIS A 111 -10.28 -0.14 5.57
N ALA A 112 -11.13 0.36 4.66
CA ALA A 112 -12.21 1.28 5.03
C ALA A 112 -13.26 0.63 5.94
N LYS A 113 -13.53 -0.66 5.78
CA LYS A 113 -14.43 -1.42 6.67
C LYS A 113 -13.83 -1.58 8.06
N ILE A 114 -12.59 -2.03 8.15
CA ILE A 114 -11.86 -2.22 9.42
C ILE A 114 -11.74 -0.89 10.17
N CYS A 115 -11.39 0.19 9.47
CA CYS A 115 -11.31 1.52 10.08
C CYS A 115 -12.68 1.98 10.63
N ARG A 116 -13.79 1.68 9.94
CA ARG A 116 -15.15 1.97 10.44
C ARG A 116 -15.49 1.15 11.69
N GLU A 117 -15.11 -0.12 11.72
CA GLU A 117 -15.33 -1.00 12.87
C GLU A 117 -14.49 -0.58 14.10
N LEU A 118 -13.25 -0.13 13.87
CA LEU A 118 -12.35 0.31 14.93
C LEU A 118 -12.54 1.77 15.35
N ALA A 119 -13.22 2.59 14.54
CA ALA A 119 -13.42 4.02 14.81
C ALA A 119 -14.04 4.32 16.20
N PRO A 120 -15.08 3.60 16.68
CA PRO A 120 -15.64 3.84 18.01
C PRO A 120 -14.62 3.60 19.12
N LYS A 121 -13.86 2.49 19.03
CA LYS A 121 -12.84 2.15 20.02
C LYS A 121 -11.68 3.15 20.01
N HIS A 122 -11.27 3.60 18.82
CA HIS A 122 -10.29 4.68 18.71
C HIS A 122 -10.81 5.97 19.38
N ALA A 123 -12.07 6.34 19.14
CA ALA A 123 -12.69 7.50 19.78
C ALA A 123 -12.72 7.39 21.31
N GLU A 124 -13.02 6.20 21.85
CA GLU A 124 -12.94 5.93 23.30
C GLU A 124 -11.53 6.14 23.85
N LEU A 125 -10.51 5.59 23.19
CA LEU A 125 -9.11 5.75 23.60
C LEU A 125 -8.66 7.22 23.54
N VAL A 126 -9.02 7.94 22.48
CA VAL A 126 -8.72 9.39 22.36
C VAL A 126 -9.38 10.18 23.49
N ARG A 127 -10.64 9.88 23.84
CA ARG A 127 -11.31 10.51 24.97
C ARG A 127 -10.62 10.21 26.30
N GLU A 128 -10.13 8.99 26.49
CA GLU A 128 -9.35 8.66 27.68
C GLU A 128 -8.05 9.48 27.73
N ILE A 129 -7.32 9.59 26.62
CA ILE A 129 -6.10 10.42 26.53
C ILE A 129 -6.42 11.86 26.91
N VAL A 130 -7.47 12.44 26.33
CA VAL A 130 -7.90 13.82 26.64
C VAL A 130 -8.16 14.00 28.13
N LYS A 131 -8.90 13.07 28.75
CA LYS A 131 -9.18 13.15 30.18
C LYS A 131 -7.90 13.18 31.01
N ARG A 132 -6.94 12.30 30.70
CA ARG A 132 -5.64 12.26 31.38
C ARG A 132 -4.81 13.52 31.17
N LEU A 133 -4.89 14.12 29.98
CA LEU A 133 -4.21 15.38 29.69
C LEU A 133 -4.78 16.54 30.50
N ILE A 134 -6.11 16.60 30.68
CA ILE A 134 -6.76 17.61 31.52
C ILE A 134 -6.34 17.43 32.98
N ASP A 135 -6.39 16.20 33.50
CA ASP A 135 -5.95 15.91 34.87
C ASP A 135 -4.47 16.28 35.10
N LEU A 136 -3.61 16.01 34.10
CA LEU A 136 -2.20 16.37 34.12
C LEU A 136 -1.98 17.89 34.09
N ASP A 137 -2.72 18.62 33.27
CA ASP A 137 -2.66 20.08 33.20
C ASP A 137 -3.03 20.74 34.53
N VAL A 138 -4.04 20.22 35.23
CA VAL A 138 -4.41 20.69 36.57
C VAL A 138 -3.22 20.56 37.53
N ALA A 139 -2.52 19.42 37.51
CA ALA A 139 -1.34 19.20 38.35
C ALA A 139 -0.16 20.11 37.96
N LEU A 140 0.10 20.29 36.66
CA LEU A 140 1.16 21.16 36.15
C LEU A 140 0.90 22.64 36.45
N THR A 141 -0.37 23.07 36.36
CA THR A 141 -0.78 24.44 36.70
C THR A 141 -0.63 24.68 38.19
N ALA A 142 -1.08 23.76 39.05
CA ALA A 142 -0.92 23.88 40.49
C ALA A 142 0.56 23.95 40.92
N GLU A 143 1.44 23.18 40.28
CA GLU A 143 2.88 23.26 40.52
C GLU A 143 3.47 24.60 40.07
N ALA A 144 3.08 25.09 38.89
CA ALA A 144 3.52 26.39 38.40
C ALA A 144 3.07 27.54 39.32
N ASP A 145 1.80 27.54 39.73
CA ASP A 145 1.24 28.55 40.62
C ASP A 145 1.89 28.53 42.01
N LEU A 146 2.24 27.34 42.53
CA LEU A 146 3.00 27.22 43.78
C LEU A 146 4.38 27.86 43.66
N ARG A 147 5.10 27.61 42.56
CA ARG A 147 6.41 28.25 42.34
C ARG A 147 6.28 29.76 42.22
N ASP A 148 5.29 30.24 41.46
CA ASP A 148 5.04 31.67 41.29
C ASP A 148 4.73 32.33 42.65
N ALA A 149 3.94 31.67 43.50
CA ALA A 149 3.67 32.14 44.87
C ALA A 149 4.94 32.20 45.75
N VAL A 150 5.83 31.19 45.67
CA VAL A 150 7.11 31.20 46.39
C VAL A 150 7.99 32.35 45.90
N TYR A 151 8.06 32.57 44.59
CA TYR A 151 8.81 33.68 44.01
C TYR A 151 8.25 35.03 44.45
N HIS A 152 6.94 35.23 44.41
CA HIS A 152 6.32 36.47 44.88
C HIS A 152 6.51 36.70 46.39
N GLY A 153 6.56 35.64 47.19
CA GLY A 153 6.77 35.74 48.64
C GLY A 153 8.23 35.95 49.06
N THR A 154 9.20 35.46 48.27
CA THR A 154 10.62 35.42 48.68
C THR A 154 11.57 36.15 47.74
N GLY A 155 11.14 36.48 46.52
CA GLY A 155 11.97 36.98 45.43
C GLY A 155 12.93 35.94 44.84
N LEU A 156 12.87 34.67 45.27
CA LEU A 156 13.82 33.63 44.92
C LEU A 156 13.15 32.47 44.16
N ASN A 157 13.82 31.99 43.12
CA ASN A 157 13.42 30.84 42.31
C ASN A 157 14.22 29.58 42.66
N TRP A 158 14.12 29.11 43.91
CA TRP A 158 14.92 27.96 44.38
C TRP A 158 14.43 26.61 43.83
N GLN A 159 13.13 26.47 43.58
CA GLN A 159 12.55 25.22 43.10
C GLN A 159 12.73 25.07 41.59
N ARG A 160 13.35 23.96 41.15
CA ARG A 160 13.50 23.65 39.74
C ARG A 160 12.13 23.33 39.13
N PRO A 161 11.76 23.92 37.99
CA PRO A 161 10.51 23.58 37.32
C PRO A 161 10.50 22.12 36.85
N MET A 162 9.44 21.39 37.19
CA MET A 162 9.25 19.98 36.83
C MET A 162 8.13 19.78 35.80
N GLY A 163 7.97 20.73 34.89
CA GLY A 163 7.01 20.63 33.78
C GLY A 163 7.42 19.60 32.72
N ILE A 164 6.46 19.15 31.92
CA ILE A 164 6.71 18.34 30.71
C ILE A 164 6.91 19.30 29.54
N PRO A 165 8.15 19.49 29.03
CA PRO A 165 8.45 20.59 28.11
C PRO A 165 7.67 20.53 26.79
N SER A 166 7.29 19.34 26.34
CA SER A 166 6.58 19.11 25.09
C SER A 166 5.08 19.36 25.17
N LEU A 167 4.47 19.46 26.35
CA LEU A 167 3.01 19.63 26.46
C LEU A 167 2.62 21.09 26.61
N GLY A 168 3.40 21.86 27.36
CA GLY A 168 3.03 23.20 27.81
C GLY A 168 1.80 23.17 28.74
N LEU A 169 1.34 24.36 29.14
CA LEU A 169 0.16 24.52 29.99
C LEU A 169 -1.06 24.85 29.12
N LEU A 170 -2.25 24.39 29.53
CA LEU A 170 -3.49 24.63 28.79
C LEU A 170 -3.94 26.09 28.85
N ARG A 171 -3.52 26.84 29.87
CA ARG A 171 -3.71 28.30 29.93
C ARG A 171 -3.01 29.05 28.80
N ASP A 172 -1.95 28.46 28.22
CA ASP A 172 -1.35 28.94 26.99
C ASP A 172 -2.14 28.43 25.78
N LYS A 173 -2.66 29.39 25.02
CA LYS A 173 -3.50 29.17 23.84
C LYS A 173 -2.78 28.42 22.71
N TYR A 174 -1.44 28.48 22.67
CA TYR A 174 -0.63 27.85 21.62
C TYR A 174 0.22 26.68 22.13
N SER A 175 -0.03 26.20 23.35
CA SER A 175 0.63 24.99 23.84
C SER A 175 0.23 23.77 23.01
N LEU A 176 1.11 22.76 22.97
CA LEU A 176 0.82 21.53 22.24
C LEU A 176 -0.40 20.81 22.81
N THR A 177 -0.64 20.90 24.11
CA THR A 177 -1.86 20.38 24.75
C THR A 177 -3.11 21.09 24.23
N SER A 178 -3.09 22.43 24.16
CA SER A 178 -4.20 23.23 23.62
C SER A 178 -4.47 22.91 22.15
N VAL A 179 -3.41 22.80 21.33
CA VAL A 179 -3.52 22.42 19.91
C VAL A 179 -4.14 21.02 19.76
N TYR A 180 -3.66 20.05 20.55
CA TYR A 180 -4.17 18.68 20.53
C TYR A 180 -5.66 18.60 20.90
N LEU A 181 -6.10 19.31 21.94
CA LEU A 181 -7.52 19.34 22.31
C LEU A 181 -8.39 19.98 21.23
N VAL A 182 -7.92 21.05 20.60
CA VAL A 182 -8.61 21.69 19.47
C VAL A 182 -8.71 20.73 18.28
N GLU A 183 -7.67 19.96 17.98
CA GLU A 183 -7.71 18.93 16.92
C GLU A 183 -8.70 17.80 17.26
N CYS A 184 -8.74 17.35 18.51
CA CYS A 184 -9.72 16.37 18.97
C CYS A 184 -11.17 16.88 18.82
N ALA A 185 -11.41 18.18 19.05
CA ALA A 185 -12.72 18.78 18.83
C ALA A 185 -13.05 18.97 17.34
N LYS A 186 -12.07 19.39 16.53
CA LYS A 186 -12.21 19.53 15.06
C LYS A 186 -12.59 18.21 14.39
N THR A 187 -11.98 17.12 14.85
CA THR A 187 -12.22 15.76 14.35
C THR A 187 -13.49 15.11 14.91
N GLY A 188 -14.12 15.74 15.91
CA GLY A 188 -15.38 15.29 16.50
C GLY A 188 -15.23 14.29 17.65
N TYR A 189 -14.02 14.02 18.14
CA TYR A 189 -13.81 13.17 19.32
C TYR A 189 -14.28 13.85 20.62
N LEU A 190 -14.19 15.17 20.69
CA LEU A 190 -14.67 16.01 21.79
C LEU A 190 -15.75 16.99 21.34
N LYS A 191 -16.66 17.32 22.25
CA LYS A 191 -17.60 18.42 22.02
C LYS A 191 -16.94 19.76 22.33
N LYS A 192 -17.36 20.83 21.65
CA LYS A 192 -16.91 22.19 21.96
C LYS A 192 -17.17 22.57 23.43
N SER A 193 -18.27 22.08 24.02
CA SER A 193 -18.60 22.30 25.44
C SER A 193 -17.65 21.62 26.43
N GLU A 194 -16.89 20.61 25.99
CA GLU A 194 -15.93 19.87 26.81
C GLU A 194 -14.55 20.54 26.81
N LEU A 195 -14.35 21.54 25.96
CA LEU A 195 -13.13 22.34 25.94
C LEU A 195 -13.17 23.48 26.96
N PRO A 196 -12.01 23.91 27.48
CA PRO A 196 -11.89 25.18 28.20
C PRO A 196 -12.39 26.35 27.37
N ALA A 197 -13.09 27.30 28.01
CA ALA A 197 -13.74 28.42 27.35
C ALA A 197 -12.80 29.26 26.46
N HIS A 198 -11.55 29.48 26.90
CA HIS A 198 -10.56 30.26 26.15
C HIS A 198 -10.07 29.59 24.85
N LEU A 199 -10.36 28.30 24.66
CA LEU A 199 -10.03 27.55 23.43
C LEU A 199 -11.22 27.46 22.46
N HIS A 200 -12.41 27.93 22.84
CA HIS A 200 -13.62 27.82 22.01
C HIS A 200 -13.52 28.57 20.69
N ASP A 201 -12.79 29.68 20.67
CA ASP A 201 -12.58 30.51 19.48
C ASP A 201 -11.63 29.86 18.46
N LEU A 202 -10.83 28.89 18.90
CA LEU A 202 -9.86 28.18 18.05
C LEU A 202 -10.46 26.98 17.32
N VAL A 203 -11.66 26.55 17.72
CA VAL A 203 -12.37 25.48 17.03
C VAL A 203 -13.11 26.09 15.84
N PRO A 204 -12.65 25.87 14.59
CA PRO A 204 -13.35 26.34 13.43
C PRO A 204 -14.74 25.71 13.39
N ILE A 205 -15.75 26.54 13.10
CA ILE A 205 -17.09 26.05 12.78
C ILE A 205 -16.94 25.18 11.53
N PRO A 206 -17.41 23.92 11.53
CA PRO A 206 -17.33 23.09 10.34
C PRO A 206 -18.07 23.81 9.21
N GLN A 207 -17.32 24.30 8.23
CA GLN A 207 -17.93 24.78 6.99
C GLN A 207 -18.63 23.58 6.36
N PRO A 208 -19.88 23.73 5.87
CA PRO A 208 -20.56 22.64 5.19
C PRO A 208 -19.63 22.12 4.10
N ALA A 209 -19.44 20.80 4.04
CA ALA A 209 -18.58 20.17 3.06
C ALA A 209 -18.89 20.78 1.69
N LYS A 210 -17.89 21.40 1.04
CA LYS A 210 -18.04 21.81 -0.36
C LYS A 210 -18.42 20.55 -1.11
N THR A 211 -19.67 20.47 -1.54
CA THR A 211 -20.14 19.41 -2.43
C THR A 211 -19.26 19.49 -3.65
N SER A 212 -18.27 18.62 -3.75
CA SER A 212 -17.56 18.40 -4.99
C SER A 212 -18.65 18.04 -6.01
N PRO A 213 -18.74 18.76 -7.14
CA PRO A 213 -19.67 18.35 -8.18
C PRO A 213 -19.33 16.90 -8.52
N LYS A 214 -20.33 16.01 -8.43
CA LYS A 214 -20.20 14.65 -8.96
C LYS A 214 -19.57 14.79 -10.34
N PRO A 215 -18.48 14.06 -10.67
CA PRO A 215 -18.01 14.03 -12.04
C PRO A 215 -19.22 13.67 -12.90
N ARG A 216 -19.62 14.57 -13.80
CA ARG A 216 -20.62 14.27 -14.81
C ARG A 216 -20.08 13.03 -15.51
N ALA A 217 -20.87 11.94 -15.50
CA ALA A 217 -20.61 10.86 -16.43
C ALA A 217 -20.54 11.51 -17.81
N ASP A 218 -19.39 11.37 -18.47
CA ASP A 218 -19.25 11.81 -19.85
C ASP A 218 -20.41 11.20 -20.63
N ALA A 219 -21.14 12.05 -21.35
CA ALA A 219 -22.28 11.64 -22.17
C ALA A 219 -21.86 10.71 -23.32
N ASP A 220 -20.55 10.52 -23.51
CA ASP A 220 -19.95 9.63 -24.49
C ASP A 220 -19.45 8.36 -23.80
N GLY A 221 -20.38 7.64 -23.19
CA GLY A 221 -20.27 6.19 -23.19
C GLY A 221 -20.21 5.75 -24.65
N TRP A 222 -19.38 4.75 -24.94
CA TRP A 222 -19.10 4.19 -26.27
C TRP A 222 -17.94 4.87 -27.01
N LEU A 223 -16.75 4.25 -26.91
CA LEU A 223 -15.90 3.84 -28.04
C LEU A 223 -14.47 3.59 -27.54
N HIS A 224 -14.22 2.45 -26.88
CA HIS A 224 -12.94 1.73 -26.98
C HIS A 224 -13.18 0.25 -26.67
N ALA A 225 -14.01 -0.37 -27.50
CA ALA A 225 -13.98 -1.80 -27.76
C ALA A 225 -13.56 -1.97 -29.22
N THR A 226 -12.39 -2.61 -29.41
CA THR A 226 -11.98 -3.38 -30.60
C THR A 226 -11.95 -2.70 -31.97
N ALA A 227 -10.74 -2.49 -32.49
CA ALA A 227 -10.25 -3.07 -33.74
C ALA A 227 -8.72 -3.05 -33.74
#